data_AF-A0A1Q7ZQQ6-F1
#
_entry.id   AF-A0A1Q7ZQQ6-F1
#
_cell.length_a   1.000
_cell.length_b   1.000
_cell.length_c   1.000
_cell.angle_alpha   90.00
_cell.angle_beta   90.00
_cell.angle_gamma   90.00
#
_symmetry.space_group_name_H-M   'P 1'
#
loop_
_entity.id
_entity.type
_entity.pdbx_description
1 polymer ?
#
loop_
_entity_poly.entity_id
_entity_poly.type
_entity_poly.pdbx_seq_one_letter_code
_entity_poly.pdbx_strand_id
1 'polypeptide(L)'
;MASGVVKSVTSQQDGDRRINVGPDAQYAKLLNAGNVEYQNGSIVLELIPLDQAIVPVPIVGQHINFVGPLVYDTENKWNAIYPVWSITTS
;
A
#
# COMPACT_ATOMS: atom_id res chain seq x y z
N MET A 1 -8.02 -2.18 -8.94
CA MET A 1 -6.60 -1.89 -9.22
C MET A 1 -6.36 -0.40 -9.07
N ALA A 2 -5.17 -0.01 -8.64
CA ALA A 2 -4.71 1.36 -8.60
C ALA A 2 -3.20 1.41 -8.83
N SER A 3 -2.64 2.61 -8.99
CA SER A 3 -1.21 2.78 -9.24
C SER A 3 -0.64 4.01 -8.54
N GLY A 4 0.68 4.06 -8.43
CA GLY A 4 1.40 5.17 -7.82
C GLY A 4 2.88 4.87 -7.59
N VAL A 5 3.56 5.79 -6.91
CA VAL A 5 5.01 5.72 -6.63
C VAL A 5 5.25 5.25 -5.21
N VAL A 6 6.09 4.22 -5.04
CA VAL A 6 6.51 3.71 -3.74
C VAL A 6 7.32 4.76 -2.98
N LYS A 7 6.87 5.10 -1.77
CA LYS A 7 7.49 6.08 -0.86
C LYS A 7 8.35 5.43 0.21
N SER A 8 7.91 4.28 0.74
CA SER A 8 8.68 3.51 1.72
C SER A 8 8.29 2.03 1.69
N VAL A 9 9.21 1.18 2.12
CA VAL A 9 8.98 -0.26 2.32
C VAL A 9 9.61 -0.66 3.64
N THR A 10 8.82 -1.23 4.55
CA THR A 10 9.29 -1.65 5.88
C THR A 10 8.79 -3.06 6.23
N SER A 11 9.62 -3.83 6.91
CA SER A 11 9.19 -5.09 7.53
C SER A 11 8.47 -4.78 8.84
N GLN A 12 7.30 -5.39 9.04
CA GLN A 12 6.52 -5.30 10.27
C GLN A 12 6.84 -6.49 11.20
N GLN A 13 6.47 -6.37 12.48
CA GLN A 13 6.76 -7.38 13.49
C GLN A 13 6.00 -8.71 13.26
N ASP A 14 4.82 -8.65 12.66
CA ASP A 14 3.99 -9.79 12.25
C ASP A 14 4.46 -10.47 10.95
N GLY A 15 5.51 -9.92 10.32
CA GLY A 15 6.08 -10.42 9.08
C GLY A 15 5.52 -9.77 7.82
N ASP A 16 4.54 -8.88 7.92
CA ASP A 16 4.01 -8.15 6.77
C ASP A 16 5.08 -7.20 6.19
N ARG A 17 5.00 -6.97 4.88
CA ARG A 17 5.73 -5.89 4.22
C ARG A 17 4.77 -4.72 4.04
N ARG A 18 4.95 -3.69 4.87
CA ARG A 18 4.25 -2.42 4.72
C ARG A 18 4.88 -1.60 3.60
N ILE A 19 4.08 -1.22 2.61
CA ILE A 19 4.49 -0.44 1.45
C ILE A 19 3.62 0.81 1.41
N ASN A 20 4.24 1.98 1.59
CA ASN A 20 3.52 3.24 1.42
C ASN A 20 3.64 3.70 -0.03
N VAL A 21 2.52 3.96 -0.68
CA VAL A 21 2.46 4.40 -2.08
C VAL A 21 1.81 5.78 -2.13
N GLY A 22 2.45 6.74 -2.79
CA GLY A 22 1.77 7.96 -3.20
C GLY A 22 0.92 7.64 -4.42
N PRO A 23 -0.42 7.55 -4.31
CA PRO A 23 -1.26 7.13 -5.43
C PRO A 23 -1.22 8.17 -6.55
N ASP A 24 -1.37 7.72 -7.80
CA ASP A 24 -1.56 8.65 -8.93
C ASP A 24 -2.82 9.49 -8.69
N ALA A 25 -2.84 10.72 -9.24
CA ALA A 25 -3.87 11.72 -8.94
C ALA A 25 -5.31 11.20 -9.16
N GLN A 26 -5.54 10.35 -10.16
CA GLN A 26 -6.85 9.75 -10.43
C GLN A 26 -7.34 8.80 -9.31
N TYR A 27 -6.44 8.28 -8.48
CA TYR A 27 -6.73 7.40 -7.34
C TYR A 27 -6.68 8.13 -5.99
N ALA A 28 -6.61 9.48 -5.98
CA ALA A 28 -6.60 10.26 -4.74
C ALA A 28 -7.80 9.95 -3.80
N LYS A 29 -8.93 9.49 -4.36
CA LYS A 29 -10.12 9.07 -3.60
C LYS A 29 -9.92 7.83 -2.72
N LEU A 30 -8.82 7.09 -2.88
CA LEU A 30 -8.46 6.00 -1.97
C LEU A 30 -8.04 6.51 -0.60
N LEU A 31 -7.57 7.75 -0.53
CA LEU A 31 -7.09 8.36 0.70
C LEU A 31 -8.26 8.94 1.50
N ASN A 32 -8.22 8.76 2.82
CA ASN A 32 -9.07 9.48 3.75
C ASN A 32 -8.26 10.50 4.58
N ALA A 33 -8.91 11.18 5.52
CA ALA A 33 -8.25 12.15 6.39
C ALA A 33 -7.08 11.54 7.19
N GLY A 34 -7.21 10.30 7.68
CA GLY A 34 -6.14 9.62 8.40
C GLY A 34 -4.96 9.22 7.52
N ASN A 35 -5.17 8.89 6.24
CA ASN A 35 -4.05 8.72 5.30
C ASN A 35 -3.26 10.03 5.13
N VAL A 36 -3.95 11.16 5.05
CA VAL A 36 -3.30 12.48 4.92
C VAL A 36 -2.54 12.83 6.21
N GLU A 37 -3.20 12.69 7.36
CA GLU A 37 -2.67 13.12 8.67
C GLU A 37 -1.54 12.21 9.18
N TYR A 38 -1.69 10.89 9.03
CA TYR A 38 -0.79 9.91 9.67
C TYR A 38 0.11 9.17 8.69
N GLN A 39 -0.23 9.14 7.39
CA GLN A 39 0.55 8.44 6.35
C GLN A 39 1.14 9.40 5.30
N ASN A 40 1.16 10.71 5.59
CA ASN A 40 1.69 11.75 4.72
C ASN A 40 1.09 11.69 3.29
N GLY A 41 -0.21 11.38 3.19
CA GLY A 41 -0.92 11.27 1.91
C GLY A 41 -0.61 9.99 1.11
N SER A 42 -0.06 8.96 1.76
CA SER A 42 0.14 7.65 1.14
C SER A 42 -1.06 6.72 1.37
N ILE A 43 -1.32 5.86 0.40
CA ILE A 43 -2.11 4.64 0.62
C ILE A 43 -1.17 3.57 1.19
N VAL A 44 -1.61 2.90 2.26
CA VAL A 44 -0.86 1.81 2.89
C VAL A 44 -1.21 0.51 2.17
N LEU A 45 -0.19 -0.24 1.77
CA LEU A 45 -0.31 -1.60 1.24
C LEU A 45 0.33 -2.54 2.26
N GLU A 46 -0.39 -3.58 2.66
CA GLU A 46 0.11 -4.59 3.59
C GLU A 46 0.20 -5.94 2.86
N LEU A 47 1.43 -6.35 2.55
CA LEU A 47 1.72 -7.61 1.86
C LEU A 47 2.08 -8.70 2.89
N ILE A 48 1.15 -9.63 3.10
CA ILE A 48 1.24 -10.69 4.11
C ILE A 48 2.34 -11.72 3.79
N PRO A 49 2.93 -12.38 4.80
CA PRO A 49 3.98 -13.39 4.61
C PRO A 49 3.66 -14.46 3.57
N LEU A 50 2.41 -14.93 3.52
CA LEU A 50 1.99 -15.98 2.59
C LEU A 50 2.16 -15.55 1.12
N ASP A 51 1.86 -14.30 0.81
CA ASP A 51 1.85 -13.79 -0.57
C ASP A 51 3.23 -13.28 -1.02
N GLN A 52 4.16 -13.02 -0.09
CA GLN A 52 5.53 -12.54 -0.42
C GLN A 52 6.35 -13.52 -1.28
N ALA A 53 5.96 -14.80 -1.34
CA ALA A 53 6.60 -15.79 -2.21
C ALA A 53 6.25 -15.63 -3.69
N ILE A 54 5.12 -14.98 -4.00
CA ILE A 54 4.56 -14.89 -5.36
C ILE A 54 4.26 -13.44 -5.80
N VAL A 55 4.14 -12.51 -4.85
CA VAL A 55 4.00 -11.07 -5.10
C VAL A 55 5.33 -10.40 -4.82
N PRO A 56 5.98 -9.75 -5.81
CA PRO A 56 7.26 -9.11 -5.59
C PRO A 56 7.12 -7.90 -4.67
N VAL A 57 8.03 -7.77 -3.71
CA VAL A 57 8.17 -6.56 -2.90
C VAL A 57 8.83 -5.47 -3.76
N PRO A 58 8.18 -4.33 -4.00
CA PRO A 58 8.74 -3.28 -4.85
C PRO A 58 9.86 -2.52 -4.11
N ILE A 59 10.61 -1.69 -4.85
CA ILE A 59 11.62 -0.80 -4.26
C ILE A 59 11.12 0.65 -4.20
N VAL A 60 11.70 1.44 -3.31
CA VAL A 60 11.39 2.88 -3.17
C VAL A 60 11.66 3.61 -4.49
N GLY A 61 10.72 4.49 -4.88
CA GLY A 61 10.78 5.26 -6.13
C GLY A 61 10.18 4.55 -7.35
N GLN A 62 9.91 3.25 -7.25
CA GLN A 62 9.29 2.48 -8.33
C GLN A 62 7.83 2.91 -8.52
N HIS A 63 7.39 3.05 -9.77
CA HIS A 63 5.97 3.15 -10.09
C HIS A 63 5.38 1.74 -10.22
N ILE A 64 4.24 1.49 -9.57
CA ILE A 64 3.62 0.18 -9.52
C ILE A 64 2.13 0.26 -9.76
N ASN A 65 1.57 -0.82 -10.33
CA ASN A 65 0.17 -1.15 -10.22
C ASN A 65 -0.02 -2.15 -9.08
N PHE A 66 -1.08 -1.99 -8.30
CA PHE A 66 -1.41 -2.87 -7.19
C PHE A 66 -2.90 -3.22 -7.15
N VAL A 67 -3.20 -4.40 -6.62
CA VAL A 67 -4.55 -4.94 -6.48
C VAL A 67 -4.73 -5.56 -5.10
N GLY A 68 -5.87 -5.27 -4.49
CA GLY A 68 -6.34 -5.85 -3.24
C GLY A 68 -7.63 -5.14 -2.81
N PRO A 69 -8.25 -5.58 -1.71
CA PRO A 69 -9.43 -4.93 -1.15
C PRO A 69 -9.03 -3.62 -0.48
N LEU A 70 -9.86 -2.58 -0.64
CA LEU A 70 -9.74 -1.35 0.14
C LEU A 70 -10.45 -1.56 1.48
N VAL A 71 -9.68 -1.49 2.58
CA VAL A 71 -10.18 -1.62 3.93
C VAL A 71 -9.94 -0.34 4.72
N TYR A 72 -10.80 -0.07 5.69
CA TYR A 72 -10.56 0.98 6.68
C TYR A 72 -9.99 0.33 7.94
N ASP A 73 -8.74 0.67 8.27
CA ASP A 73 -8.10 0.25 9.50
C ASP A 73 -8.69 1.04 10.66
N THR A 74 -9.54 0.40 11.46
CA THR A 74 -10.20 1.05 12.59
C THR A 74 -9.27 1.32 13.76
N GLU A 75 -8.13 0.64 13.86
CA GLU A 75 -7.15 0.87 14.92
C GLU A 75 -6.33 2.12 14.60
N ASN A 76 -5.80 2.19 13.37
CA ASN A 76 -4.92 3.25 12.92
C ASN A 76 -5.61 4.43 12.22
N LYS A 77 -6.90 4.30 11.90
CA LYS A 77 -7.77 5.35 11.34
C LYS A 77 -7.45 5.78 9.90
N TRP A 78 -6.82 4.93 9.09
CA TRP A 78 -6.57 5.19 7.67
C TRP A 78 -7.09 4.09 6.76
N ASN A 79 -7.23 4.37 5.47
CA ASN A 79 -7.50 3.33 4.48
C ASN A 79 -6.21 2.58 4.13
N ALA A 80 -6.35 1.29 3.85
CA ALA A 80 -5.26 0.43 3.41
C ALA A 80 -5.73 -0.56 2.33
N ILE A 81 -4.78 -1.14 1.61
CA ILE A 81 -4.98 -2.32 0.76
C ILE A 81 -4.46 -3.53 1.52
N TYR A 82 -5.36 -4.42 1.97
CA TYR A 82 -4.99 -5.55 2.80
C TYR A 82 -5.92 -6.78 2.69
N PRO A 83 -5.39 -7.96 2.32
CA PRO A 83 -4.02 -8.21 1.85
C PRO A 83 -3.82 -7.73 0.41
N VAL A 84 -2.58 -7.41 0.05
CA VAL A 84 -2.21 -7.15 -1.35
C VAL A 84 -2.17 -8.46 -2.14
N TRP A 85 -2.96 -8.56 -3.21
CA TRP A 85 -3.02 -9.75 -4.07
C TRP A 85 -2.05 -9.70 -5.25
N SER A 86 -1.65 -8.51 -5.70
CA SER A 86 -0.74 -8.37 -6.84
C SER A 86 -0.04 -7.01 -6.83
N ILE A 87 1.23 -7.02 -7.26
CA ILE A 87 2.05 -5.84 -7.57
C ILE A 87 2.75 -6.10 -8.90
N THR A 88 2.69 -5.13 -9.81
CA THR A 88 3.46 -5.14 -11.07
C THR A 88 4.15 -3.80 -11.29
N THR A 89 5.33 -3.82 -11.91
CA THR A 89 6.01 -2.62 -12.41
C THR A 89 5.21 -2.01 -13.56
N SER A 90 5.03 -0.69 -13.53
CA SER A 90 4.56 0.09 -14.69
C SER A 90 5.72 0.65 -15.49
#